data_AF-A0A7D3VSM8-F1
#
_entry.id   AF-A0A7D3VSM8-F1
#
_cell.length_a   1.000
_cell.length_b   1.000
_cell.length_c   1.000
_cell.angle_alpha   90.00
_cell.angle_beta   90.00
_cell.angle_gamma   90.00
#
_symmetry.space_group_name_H-M   'P 1'
#
loop_
_entity.id
_entity.type
_entity.pdbx_description
1 polymer ?
#
loop_
_entity_poly.entity_id
_entity_poly.type
_entity_poly.pdbx_seq_one_letter_code
_entity_poly.pdbx_strand_id
1 'polypeptide(L)'
;MTPPLSDRSVVLSLQEITEDLSADRDYAPADVDEARALLDALLAAADRSAAALPERPGEQAARALLTELAADPDTAGRAAAVLADPPADEQLGIEAAATSVVVIAGLVTWLQTKITIRVRHRDGDWEFDFRLDKQPVPASVLRRLADTVARVLGSPSDEP
;
A
#
# COMPACT_ATOMS: atom_id res chain seq x y z
N MET A 1 10.40 12.33 -24.18
CA MET A 1 9.42 11.27 -23.90
C MET A 1 10.15 10.19 -23.14
N THR A 2 9.88 10.03 -21.85
CA THR A 2 10.46 8.95 -21.04
C THR A 2 9.81 7.64 -21.48
N PRO A 3 10.57 6.59 -21.84
CA PRO A 3 9.98 5.30 -22.21
C PRO A 3 9.14 4.74 -21.05
N PRO A 4 8.08 3.95 -21.34
CA PRO A 4 7.30 3.31 -20.29
C PRO A 4 8.18 2.36 -19.48
N LEU A 5 8.11 2.45 -18.15
CA LEU A 5 8.90 1.62 -17.23
C LEU A 5 8.62 0.13 -17.46
N SER A 6 9.68 -0.69 -17.41
CA SER A 6 9.56 -2.15 -17.36
C SER A 6 8.83 -2.55 -16.07
N ASP A 7 8.21 -3.74 -16.04
CA ASP A 7 7.54 -4.24 -14.82
C ASP A 7 8.51 -4.29 -13.63
N ARG A 8 9.76 -4.63 -13.90
CA ARG A 8 10.83 -4.63 -12.90
C ARG A 8 11.16 -3.24 -12.38
N SER A 9 11.38 -2.27 -13.26
CA SER A 9 11.63 -0.88 -12.84
C SER A 9 10.44 -0.32 -12.04
N VAL A 10 9.20 -0.74 -12.33
CA VAL A 10 8.04 -0.38 -11.51
C VAL A 10 8.16 -0.92 -10.09
N VAL A 11 8.46 -2.22 -9.93
CA VAL A 11 8.58 -2.83 -8.60
C VAL A 11 9.75 -2.23 -7.82
N LEU A 12 10.90 -2.01 -8.46
CA LEU A 12 12.06 -1.38 -7.82
C LEU A 12 11.78 0.07 -7.41
N SER A 13 11.15 0.86 -8.29
CA SER A 13 10.76 2.23 -7.95
C SER A 13 9.78 2.25 -6.79
N LEU A 14 8.81 1.34 -6.78
CA LEU A 14 7.84 1.23 -5.70
C LEU A 14 8.50 0.83 -4.38
N GLN A 15 9.46 -0.10 -4.41
CA GLN A 15 10.24 -0.46 -3.23
C GLN A 15 11.00 0.75 -2.68
N GLU A 16 11.75 1.47 -3.52
CA GLU A 16 12.52 2.63 -3.09
C GLU A 16 11.64 3.75 -2.52
N ILE A 17 10.51 4.06 -3.18
CA ILE A 17 9.54 5.03 -2.66
C ILE A 17 8.96 4.57 -1.31
N THR A 18 8.68 3.28 -1.17
CA THR A 18 8.16 2.71 0.08
C THR A 18 9.18 2.82 1.20
N GLU A 19 10.45 2.47 0.94
CA GLU A 19 11.54 2.59 1.89
C GLU A 19 11.74 4.05 2.35
N ASP A 20 11.79 4.98 1.39
CA ASP A 20 11.91 6.42 1.68
C ASP A 20 10.74 6.93 2.51
N LEU A 21 9.49 6.62 2.13
CA LEU A 21 8.28 7.03 2.85
C LEU A 21 8.17 6.40 4.24
N SER A 22 8.70 5.19 4.42
CA SER A 22 8.67 4.43 5.68
C SER A 22 9.67 4.96 6.71
N ALA A 23 10.74 5.63 6.27
CA ALA A 23 11.79 6.16 7.15
C ALA A 23 11.27 7.16 8.20
N ASP A 24 10.14 7.82 7.92
CA ASP A 24 9.50 8.79 8.81
C ASP A 24 8.32 8.23 9.61
N ARG A 25 8.12 6.90 9.62
CA ARG A 25 6.94 6.27 10.22
C ARG A 25 7.24 5.64 11.56
N ASP A 26 6.37 5.91 12.53
CA ASP A 26 6.46 5.35 13.89
C ASP A 26 6.05 3.88 13.97
N TYR A 27 5.40 3.36 12.92
CA TYR A 27 4.91 1.98 12.86
C TYR A 27 5.35 1.32 11.55
N ALA A 28 5.94 0.14 11.68
CA ALA A 28 6.24 -0.76 10.58
C ALA A 28 5.69 -2.14 10.95
N PRO A 29 4.84 -2.77 10.12
CA PRO A 29 4.43 -4.15 10.33
C PRO A 29 5.65 -5.06 10.47
N ALA A 30 5.58 -6.05 11.36
CA ALA A 30 6.68 -6.99 11.60
C ALA A 30 6.91 -7.94 10.42
N ASP A 31 5.84 -8.31 9.72
CA ASP A 31 5.87 -9.19 8.57
C ASP A 31 4.70 -8.90 7.60
N VAL A 32 4.66 -9.67 6.51
CA VAL A 32 3.63 -9.53 5.47
C VAL A 32 2.25 -9.94 5.98
N ASP A 33 2.15 -10.86 6.94
CA ASP A 33 0.88 -11.36 7.45
C ASP A 33 0.21 -10.28 8.32
N GLU A 34 0.99 -9.58 9.16
CA GLU A 34 0.51 -8.42 9.92
C GLU A 34 0.05 -7.30 8.96
N ALA A 35 0.82 -7.03 7.91
CA ALA A 35 0.48 -6.03 6.91
C ALA A 35 -0.83 -6.39 6.17
N ARG A 36 -1.04 -7.67 5.85
CA ARG A 36 -2.30 -8.15 5.25
C ARG A 36 -3.47 -8.00 6.22
N ALA A 37 -3.31 -8.41 7.46
CA ALA A 37 -4.37 -8.29 8.47
C ALA A 37 -4.77 -6.83 8.71
N LEU A 38 -3.84 -5.89 8.61
CA LEU A 38 -4.12 -4.46 8.65
C LEU A 38 -5.02 -4.02 7.49
N LEU A 39 -4.68 -4.43 6.26
CA LEU A 39 -5.49 -4.13 5.07
C LEU A 39 -6.88 -4.76 5.17
N ASP A 40 -6.98 -6.00 5.67
CA ASP A 40 -8.25 -6.67 5.94
C ASP A 40 -9.08 -5.92 6.98
N ALA A 41 -8.46 -5.46 8.06
CA ALA A 41 -9.13 -4.67 9.09
C ALA A 41 -9.64 -3.32 8.56
N LEU A 42 -8.89 -2.67 7.66
CA LEU A 42 -9.34 -1.44 6.99
C LEU A 42 -10.58 -1.71 6.12
N LEU A 43 -10.56 -2.78 5.31
CA LEU A 43 -11.69 -3.17 4.48
C LEU A 43 -12.92 -3.48 5.33
N ALA A 44 -12.75 -4.27 6.40
CA ALA A 44 -13.82 -4.60 7.32
C ALA A 44 -14.40 -3.36 8.02
N ALA A 45 -13.55 -2.42 8.45
CA ALA A 45 -13.97 -1.16 9.06
C ALA A 45 -14.72 -0.23 8.09
N ALA A 46 -14.61 -0.48 6.78
CA ALA A 46 -15.34 0.20 5.72
C ALA A 46 -16.58 -0.58 5.24
N ASP A 47 -16.99 -1.62 5.96
CA ASP A 47 -18.06 -2.56 5.59
C ASP A 47 -17.82 -3.28 4.24
N ARG A 48 -16.55 -3.50 3.88
CA ARG A 48 -16.14 -4.27 2.68
C ARG A 48 -15.67 -5.67 3.08
N SER A 49 -15.85 -6.62 2.17
CA SER A 49 -15.41 -8.01 2.37
C SER A 49 -13.88 -8.12 2.30
N ALA A 50 -13.27 -8.74 3.32
CA ALA A 50 -11.85 -9.11 3.34
C ALA A 50 -11.47 -10.10 2.22
N ALA A 51 -12.43 -10.88 1.72
CA ALA A 51 -12.23 -11.75 0.56
C ALA A 51 -11.90 -10.99 -0.74
N ALA A 52 -11.94 -9.65 -0.71
CA ALA A 52 -11.51 -8.80 -1.79
C ALA A 52 -9.99 -8.79 -1.99
N LEU A 53 -9.16 -9.06 -0.97
CA LEU A 53 -7.71 -8.99 -1.13
C LEU A 53 -7.19 -10.18 -1.94
N PRO A 54 -6.47 -9.96 -3.07
CA PRO A 54 -5.80 -11.06 -3.75
C PRO A 54 -4.75 -11.71 -2.85
N GLU A 55 -4.59 -13.04 -2.94
CA GLU A 55 -3.56 -13.77 -2.20
C GLU A 55 -2.16 -13.27 -2.55
N ARG A 56 -1.93 -12.92 -3.81
CA ARG A 56 -0.66 -12.42 -4.33
C ARG A 56 -0.89 -11.28 -5.32
N PRO A 57 -0.91 -10.02 -4.86
CA PRO A 57 -0.95 -8.89 -5.78
C PRO A 57 0.27 -8.92 -6.71
N GLY A 58 0.02 -8.72 -8.00
CA GLY A 58 1.04 -8.78 -9.05
C GLY A 58 1.44 -7.39 -9.57
N GLU A 59 2.06 -7.38 -10.74
CA GLU A 59 2.66 -6.21 -11.39
C GLU A 59 1.62 -5.13 -11.70
N GLN A 60 0.39 -5.52 -12.03
CA GLN A 60 -0.70 -4.58 -12.26
C GLN A 60 -1.03 -3.77 -11.00
N ALA A 61 -1.02 -4.41 -9.83
CA ALA A 61 -1.24 -3.72 -8.56
C ALA A 61 -0.06 -2.81 -8.22
N ALA A 62 1.17 -3.23 -8.52
CA ALA A 62 2.35 -2.37 -8.38
C ALA A 62 2.26 -1.11 -9.25
N ARG A 63 1.85 -1.25 -10.52
CA ARG A 63 1.63 -0.11 -11.44
C ARG A 63 0.50 0.80 -10.95
N ALA A 64 -0.60 0.23 -10.46
CA ALA A 64 -1.72 1.00 -9.92
C ALA A 64 -1.31 1.78 -8.67
N LEU A 65 -0.57 1.14 -7.75
CA LEU A 65 -0.05 1.79 -6.55
C LEU A 65 0.93 2.91 -6.88
N LEU A 66 1.87 2.66 -7.81
CA LEU A 66 2.82 3.68 -8.25
C LEU A 66 2.12 4.89 -8.87
N THR A 67 1.03 4.66 -9.61
CA THR A 67 0.18 5.73 -10.17
C THR A 67 -0.52 6.51 -9.06
N GLU A 68 -1.07 5.82 -8.06
CA GLU A 68 -1.70 6.46 -6.89
C GLU A 68 -0.68 7.32 -6.14
N LEU A 69 0.52 6.79 -5.86
CA LEU A 69 1.59 7.51 -5.16
C LEU A 69 2.08 8.75 -5.92
N ALA A 70 2.10 8.70 -7.25
CA ALA A 70 2.50 9.83 -8.09
C ALA A 70 1.41 10.91 -8.18
N ALA A 71 0.14 10.56 -8.03
CA ALA A 71 -1.00 11.49 -8.08
C ALA A 71 -1.34 12.10 -6.71
N ASP A 72 -0.90 11.47 -5.64
CA ASP A 72 -1.21 11.84 -4.27
C ASP A 72 -0.32 13.00 -3.75
N PRO A 73 -0.87 14.12 -3.27
CA PRO A 73 -0.08 15.29 -2.84
C PRO A 73 0.97 15.02 -1.76
N ASP A 74 0.73 14.03 -0.88
CA ASP A 74 1.64 13.74 0.24
C ASP A 74 2.81 12.84 -0.17
N THR A 75 2.69 12.13 -1.30
CA THR A 75 3.72 11.20 -1.79
C THR A 75 4.31 11.57 -3.15
N ALA A 76 3.63 12.42 -3.92
CA ALA A 76 3.99 12.78 -5.29
C ALA A 76 5.40 13.37 -5.42
N GLY A 77 5.86 14.15 -4.44
CA GLY A 77 7.22 14.73 -4.48
C GLY A 77 8.31 13.65 -4.43
N ARG A 78 8.15 12.65 -3.58
CA ARG A 78 9.09 11.52 -3.45
C ARG A 78 8.98 10.57 -4.61
N ALA A 79 7.75 10.27 -5.04
CA ALA A 79 7.50 9.48 -6.23
C ALA A 79 8.14 10.12 -7.48
N ALA A 80 8.00 11.44 -7.66
CA ALA A 80 8.60 12.15 -8.79
C ALA A 80 10.13 12.10 -8.78
N ALA A 81 10.76 12.17 -7.61
CA ALA A 81 12.22 12.08 -7.49
C ALA A 81 12.73 10.71 -7.97
N VAL A 82 12.13 9.62 -7.51
CA VAL A 82 12.49 8.26 -7.94
C VAL A 82 12.15 8.02 -9.41
N LEU A 83 10.99 8.48 -9.88
CA LEU A 83 10.57 8.30 -11.28
C LEU A 83 11.38 9.13 -12.28
N ALA A 84 12.06 10.19 -11.82
CA ALA A 84 12.96 10.98 -12.66
C ALA A 84 14.26 10.23 -12.98
N ASP A 85 14.70 9.35 -12.08
CA ASP A 85 15.88 8.50 -12.22
C ASP A 85 15.57 7.09 -11.67
N PRO A 86 14.75 6.29 -12.39
CA PRO A 86 14.26 5.03 -11.87
C PRO A 86 15.41 4.03 -11.70
N PRO A 87 15.36 3.16 -10.67
CA PRO A 87 16.41 2.18 -10.42
C PRO A 87 16.72 1.32 -11.63
N ALA A 88 18.01 1.14 -11.89
CA ALA A 88 18.49 0.38 -13.03
C ALA A 88 18.08 -1.10 -12.92
N ASP A 89 17.58 -1.64 -14.02
CA ASP A 89 17.22 -3.05 -14.16
C ASP A 89 18.47 -3.89 -14.48
N GLU A 90 19.31 -4.13 -13.46
CA GLU A 90 20.63 -4.77 -13.63
C GLU A 90 20.67 -6.27 -13.32
N GLN A 91 19.55 -6.88 -12.89
CA GLN A 91 19.51 -8.26 -12.43
C GLN A 91 18.49 -9.11 -13.22
N LEU A 92 18.74 -10.41 -13.31
CA LEU A 92 17.84 -11.37 -13.96
C LEU A 92 16.82 -11.91 -12.95
N GLY A 93 15.55 -11.49 -13.08
CA GLY A 93 14.39 -12.02 -12.35
C GLY A 93 14.01 -11.30 -11.04
N ILE A 94 12.72 -11.03 -10.86
CA ILE A 94 12.05 -10.77 -9.58
C ILE A 94 11.09 -11.94 -9.37
N GLU A 95 11.16 -12.60 -8.22
CA GLU A 95 10.17 -13.63 -7.88
C GLU A 95 8.82 -12.96 -7.58
N ALA A 96 7.71 -13.50 -8.09
CA ALA A 96 6.37 -12.93 -7.87
C ALA A 96 6.03 -12.70 -6.38
N ALA A 97 6.63 -13.49 -5.47
CA ALA A 97 6.51 -13.30 -4.02
C ALA A 97 7.10 -11.95 -3.56
N ALA A 98 8.21 -11.50 -4.15
CA ALA A 98 8.81 -10.20 -3.86
C ALA A 98 7.91 -9.04 -4.33
N THR A 99 7.27 -9.17 -5.52
CA THR A 99 6.30 -8.18 -6.01
C THR A 99 5.14 -8.00 -5.04
N SER A 100 4.55 -9.10 -4.56
CA SER A 100 3.42 -9.03 -3.62
C SER A 100 3.78 -8.34 -2.31
N VAL A 101 4.97 -8.65 -1.75
CA VAL A 101 5.46 -8.01 -0.53
C VAL A 101 5.62 -6.50 -0.71
N VAL A 102 6.22 -6.07 -1.82
CA VAL A 102 6.42 -4.64 -2.12
C VAL A 102 5.09 -3.91 -2.26
N VAL A 103 4.09 -4.50 -2.93
CA VAL A 103 2.76 -3.89 -3.06
C VAL A 103 2.07 -3.73 -1.70
N ILE A 104 2.09 -4.78 -0.88
CA ILE A 104 1.45 -4.76 0.45
C ILE A 104 2.14 -3.73 1.35
N ALA A 105 3.48 -3.74 1.40
CA ALA A 105 4.25 -2.77 2.16
C ALA A 105 3.96 -1.34 1.70
N GLY A 106 3.98 -1.09 0.39
CA GLY A 106 3.70 0.23 -0.17
C GLY A 106 2.29 0.73 0.14
N LEU A 107 1.27 -0.13 0.14
CA LEU A 107 -0.10 0.23 0.54
C LEU A 107 -0.17 0.63 2.02
N VAL A 108 0.45 -0.14 2.90
CA VAL A 108 0.49 0.20 4.33
C VAL A 108 1.21 1.53 4.53
N THR A 109 2.36 1.74 3.89
CA THR A 109 3.10 3.00 3.97
C THR A 109 2.30 4.17 3.41
N TRP A 110 1.57 4.00 2.30
CA TRP A 110 0.65 5.01 1.78
C TRP A 110 -0.45 5.34 2.79
N LEU A 111 -1.10 4.33 3.39
CA LEU A 111 -2.12 4.54 4.42
C LEU A 111 -1.59 5.33 5.62
N GLN A 112 -0.36 5.04 6.05
CA GLN A 112 0.30 5.77 7.14
C GLN A 112 0.60 7.24 6.81
N THR A 113 0.54 7.64 5.53
CA THR A 113 0.56 9.07 5.16
C THR A 113 -0.78 9.76 5.42
N LYS A 114 -1.87 8.99 5.50
CA LYS A 114 -3.24 9.51 5.63
C LYS A 114 -3.76 9.45 7.05
N ILE A 115 -3.36 8.41 7.78
CA ILE A 115 -3.89 8.08 9.09
C ILE A 115 -2.79 7.55 10.01
N THR A 116 -2.95 7.75 11.31
CA THR A 116 -2.16 7.05 12.31
C THR A 116 -2.77 5.67 12.56
N ILE A 117 -1.95 4.64 12.58
CA ILE A 117 -2.36 3.26 12.82
C ILE A 117 -1.79 2.84 14.16
N ARG A 118 -2.66 2.40 15.07
CA ARG A 118 -2.25 1.79 16.34
C ARG A 118 -2.55 0.31 16.28
N VAL A 119 -1.54 -0.50 16.58
CA VAL A 119 -1.66 -1.95 16.60
C VAL A 119 -1.55 -2.45 18.03
N ARG A 120 -2.43 -3.39 18.37
CA ARG A 120 -2.32 -4.18 19.60
C ARG A 120 -2.40 -5.64 19.20
N HIS A 121 -1.51 -6.45 19.75
CA HIS A 121 -1.59 -7.89 19.62
C HIS A 121 -2.14 -8.48 20.91
N ARG A 122 -3.27 -9.18 20.83
CA ARG A 122 -3.98 -9.74 21.98
C ARG A 122 -4.49 -11.14 21.64
N ASP A 123 -4.20 -12.10 22.51
CA ASP A 123 -4.71 -13.48 22.44
C ASP A 123 -4.45 -14.20 21.10
N GLY A 124 -3.40 -13.79 20.36
CA GLY A 124 -3.04 -14.36 19.06
C GLY A 124 -3.61 -13.62 17.85
N ASP A 125 -4.42 -12.58 18.08
CA ASP A 125 -5.03 -11.75 17.05
C ASP A 125 -4.48 -10.32 17.07
N TRP A 126 -4.48 -9.66 15.90
CA TRP A 126 -4.15 -8.25 15.76
C TRP A 126 -5.41 -7.38 15.82
N GLU A 127 -5.41 -6.39 16.70
CA GLU A 127 -6.40 -5.32 16.75
C GLU A 127 -5.80 -4.03 16.16
N PHE A 128 -6.47 -3.47 15.16
CA PHE A 128 -6.05 -2.24 14.49
C PHE A 128 -7.01 -1.07 14.81
N ASP A 129 -6.44 0.06 15.23
CA ASP A 129 -7.18 1.30 15.49
C ASP A 129 -6.66 2.41 14.56
N PHE A 130 -7.53 2.86 13.66
CA PHE A 130 -7.27 3.88 12.66
C PHE A 130 -7.67 5.27 13.16
N ARG A 131 -6.74 6.22 13.12
CA ARG A 131 -6.93 7.57 13.68
C ARG A 131 -6.56 8.69 12.72
N LEU A 132 -7.31 9.79 12.81
CA LEU A 132 -6.87 11.11 12.38
C LEU A 132 -6.53 11.90 13.65
N ASP A 133 -5.26 12.24 13.82
CA ASP A 133 -4.73 12.80 15.07
C ASP A 133 -5.08 11.92 16.29
N LYS A 134 -5.89 12.46 17.22
CA LYS A 134 -6.33 11.79 18.45
C LYS A 134 -7.76 11.25 18.35
N GLN A 135 -8.41 11.37 17.20
CA GLN A 135 -9.81 10.98 17.00
C GLN A 135 -9.92 9.77 16.08
N PRO A 136 -10.98 8.95 16.23
CA PRO A 136 -11.29 7.90 15.27
C PRO A 136 -11.45 8.47 13.86
N VAL A 137 -10.98 7.74 12.84
CA VAL A 137 -11.20 8.13 11.44
C VAL A 137 -12.70 8.10 11.14
N PRO A 138 -13.28 9.15 10.53
CA PRO A 138 -14.67 9.12 10.09
C PRO A 138 -14.93 7.98 9.11
N ALA A 139 -16.08 7.30 9.21
CA ALA A 139 -16.43 6.18 8.34
C ALA A 139 -16.39 6.51 6.84
N SER A 140 -16.67 7.76 6.46
CA SER A 140 -16.56 8.22 5.07
C SER A 140 -15.12 8.27 4.57
N VAL A 141 -14.15 8.54 5.45
CA VAL A 141 -12.72 8.54 5.12
C VAL A 141 -12.22 7.10 5.04
N LEU A 142 -12.60 6.23 6.00
CA LEU A 142 -12.28 4.79 5.95
C LEU A 142 -12.77 4.16 4.64
N ARG A 143 -14.02 4.44 4.24
CA ARG A 143 -14.54 3.99 2.95
C ARG A 143 -13.69 4.45 1.77
N ARG A 144 -13.34 5.73 1.69
CA ARG A 144 -12.49 6.24 0.59
C ARG A 144 -11.11 5.57 0.55
N LEU A 145 -10.49 5.34 1.71
CA LEU A 145 -9.20 4.65 1.79
C LEU A 145 -9.33 3.19 1.35
N ALA A 146 -10.35 2.49 1.84
CA ALA A 146 -10.67 1.12 1.44
C ALA A 146 -10.96 1.00 -0.06
N ASP A 147 -11.66 1.97 -0.66
CA ASP A 147 -11.94 2.01 -2.10
C ASP A 147 -10.67 2.13 -2.93
N THR A 148 -9.72 2.97 -2.48
CA THR A 148 -8.41 3.08 -3.13
C THR A 148 -7.61 1.78 -2.99
N VAL A 149 -7.56 1.18 -1.80
CA VAL A 149 -6.88 -0.11 -1.59
C VAL A 149 -7.46 -1.20 -2.50
N ALA A 150 -8.79 -1.34 -2.53
CA ALA A 150 -9.47 -2.33 -3.38
C ALA A 150 -9.19 -2.08 -4.88
N ARG A 151 -9.24 -0.82 -5.32
CA ARG A 151 -8.94 -0.43 -6.71
C ARG A 151 -7.50 -0.76 -7.08
N VAL A 152 -6.53 -0.43 -6.23
CA VAL A 152 -5.11 -0.73 -6.46
C VAL A 152 -4.88 -2.22 -6.59
N LEU A 153 -5.52 -3.02 -5.74
CA LEU A 153 -5.38 -4.47 -5.74
C LEU A 153 -6.17 -5.18 -6.84
N GLY A 154 -6.95 -4.44 -7.64
CA GLY A 154 -7.76 -5.01 -8.71
C GLY A 154 -8.96 -5.80 -8.20
N SER A 155 -9.37 -5.60 -6.95
CA SER A 155 -10.57 -6.21 -6.39
C SER A 155 -11.81 -5.60 -7.05
N PRO A 156 -12.83 -6.40 -7.41
CA PRO A 156 -14.07 -5.86 -7.93
C PRO A 156 -14.67 -4.93 -6.87
N SER A 157 -14.93 -3.68 -7.26
CA SER A 157 -15.70 -2.77 -6.41
C SER A 157 -17.09 -3.34 -6.29
N ASP A 158 -17.48 -3.82 -5.10
CA ASP A 158 -18.90 -4.01 -4.79
C ASP A 158 -19.54 -2.62 -4.90
N GLU A 159 -20.22 -2.37 -6.02
CA GLU A 159 -21.18 -1.28 -6.16
C GLU A 159 -22.48 -1.71 -5.43
N PRO A 160 -23.09 -0.83 -4.63
CA PRO A 160 -24.35 -1.11 -3.94
C PRO A 160 -25.57 -1.22 -4.88
#